data_AF-A0A1Q8X2W4-F1
#
_entry.id   AF-A0A1Q8X2W4-F1
#
_cell.length_a   1.000
_cell.length_b   1.000
_cell.length_c   1.000
_cell.angle_alpha   90.00
_cell.angle_beta   90.00
_cell.angle_gamma   90.00
#
_symmetry.space_group_name_H-M   'P 1'
#
loop_
_entity.id
_entity.type
_entity.pdbx_description
1 polymer ?
#
loop_
_entity_poly.entity_id
_entity_poly.type
_entity_poly.pdbx_seq_one_letter_code
_entity_poly.pdbx_strand_id
1 'polypeptide(L)'
;MLAYAFKALETGEHRRLAAEDFEHVHDMLAAILAGGLDNQRRRGFERDYQPFSEDLTVVRGRIDPAATMRLRARRRSLVRCGYDERTENTLMNRLLKTAALRLILHGDVAPARRKRLKSTLLVMGDVEVMSVGDLRQLHWDSLRFHRGNRSYRLLMGVCRLVLDERLLSGADGAVSLADFLDPQELSALYERFVLAYFRRHHPHLRAGAPWVSGGIEDAPVFLPGLHTDIVLTGPERTLIIDTKCYGRILGSRYDKSILSPANRNQIYSYVMHEASDPRQSGREVAGMLLYAQTAVDPPIRETWTETGHRFHVRTLDLDRDFTEIAVQLDDVAALLTPI
;
A
#
# COMPACT_ATOMS: atom_id res chain seq x y z
N MET A 1 8.24 5.59 -4.56
CA MET A 1 6.87 5.49 -4.01
C MET A 1 6.69 4.37 -2.96
N LEU A 2 6.94 3.10 -3.30
CA LEU A 2 6.62 1.95 -2.44
C LEU A 2 7.25 1.95 -1.04
N ALA A 3 8.54 2.23 -0.96
CA ALA A 3 9.22 2.38 0.32
C ALA A 3 8.52 3.40 1.22
N TYR A 4 8.05 4.52 0.67
CA TYR A 4 7.39 5.59 1.40
C TYR A 4 5.94 5.26 1.78
N ALA A 5 5.21 4.62 0.89
CA ALA A 5 3.82 4.27 1.15
C ALA A 5 3.67 3.11 2.14
N PHE A 6 4.61 2.16 2.11
CA PHE A 6 4.73 1.14 3.15
C PHE A 6 4.99 1.76 4.54
N LYS A 7 5.80 2.84 4.62
CA LYS A 7 6.04 3.59 5.88
C LYS A 7 4.77 4.19 6.49
N ALA A 8 3.71 4.40 5.71
CA ALA A 8 2.46 5.01 6.15
C ALA A 8 1.33 3.99 6.40
N LEU A 9 1.56 2.70 6.15
CA LEU A 9 0.62 1.62 6.47
C LEU A 9 0.67 1.17 7.93
N GLU A 10 1.62 1.67 8.73
CA GLU A 10 1.81 1.24 10.12
C GLU A 10 1.94 2.39 11.11
N THR A 11 1.16 2.30 12.19
CA THR A 11 1.21 3.17 13.35
C THR A 11 2.37 2.78 14.28
N GLY A 12 3.08 3.80 14.80
CA GLY A 12 3.84 3.69 16.05
C GLY A 12 5.37 3.60 15.94
N GLU A 13 5.94 2.57 15.32
CA GLU A 13 7.33 2.19 15.66
C GLU A 13 8.42 2.42 14.60
N HIS A 14 8.11 2.93 13.40
CA HIS A 14 9.06 2.83 12.27
C HIS A 14 9.56 4.15 11.67
N ARG A 15 9.75 5.17 12.52
CA ARG A 15 10.52 6.39 12.21
C ARG A 15 11.93 6.10 11.61
N ARG A 16 12.45 4.87 11.70
CA ARG A 16 13.79 4.44 11.23
C ARG A 16 13.88 4.03 9.75
N LEU A 17 12.86 3.41 9.14
CA LEU A 17 12.89 3.02 7.72
C LEU A 17 12.89 4.24 6.77
N ALA A 18 12.54 5.42 7.29
CA ALA A 18 12.57 6.66 6.53
C ALA A 18 13.99 7.14 6.20
N ALA A 19 15.01 6.65 6.90
CA ALA A 19 16.39 7.10 6.79
C ALA A 19 17.32 6.18 6.02
N GLU A 20 16.81 5.07 5.47
CA GLU A 20 17.62 4.13 4.69
C GLU A 20 17.44 4.41 3.20
N ASP A 21 18.55 4.75 2.53
CA ASP A 21 18.64 4.67 1.08
C ASP A 21 18.72 3.19 0.69
N PHE A 22 17.95 2.81 -0.32
CA PHE A 22 17.96 1.46 -0.88
C PHE A 22 18.67 1.52 -2.22
N GLU A 23 19.85 0.92 -2.29
CA GLU A 23 20.61 0.82 -3.54
C GLU A 23 19.96 -0.15 -4.53
N HIS A 24 19.22 -1.15 -4.02
CA HIS A 24 18.63 -2.22 -4.82
C HIS A 24 17.15 -2.46 -4.51
N VAL A 25 16.36 -2.78 -5.54
CA VAL A 25 14.91 -3.04 -5.40
C VAL A 25 14.62 -4.21 -4.46
N HIS A 26 15.41 -5.29 -4.54
CA HIS A 26 15.27 -6.47 -3.68
C HIS A 26 15.42 -6.13 -2.20
N ASP A 27 16.30 -5.18 -1.91
CA ASP A 27 16.62 -4.72 -0.58
C ASP A 27 15.48 -3.88 0.02
N MET A 28 14.85 -3.03 -0.80
CA MET A 28 13.61 -2.35 -0.47
C MET A 28 12.46 -3.36 -0.24
N LEU A 29 12.28 -4.33 -1.13
CA LEU A 29 11.23 -5.36 -1.00
C LEU A 29 11.45 -6.19 0.28
N ALA A 30 12.69 -6.47 0.66
CA ALA A 30 13.03 -7.13 1.91
C ALA A 30 12.66 -6.30 3.14
N ALA A 31 12.90 -4.99 3.11
CA ALA A 31 12.50 -4.09 4.19
C ALA A 31 10.97 -4.04 4.36
N ILE A 32 10.24 -3.95 3.23
CA ILE A 32 8.78 -3.98 3.18
C ILE A 32 8.25 -5.30 3.74
N LEU A 33 8.72 -6.43 3.22
CA LEU A 33 8.26 -7.75 3.63
C LEU A 33 8.56 -8.01 5.11
N ALA A 34 9.73 -7.60 5.61
CA ALA A 34 10.08 -7.73 7.02
C ALA A 34 9.13 -6.94 7.94
N GLY A 35 8.82 -5.68 7.61
CA GLY A 35 7.85 -4.89 8.38
C GLY A 35 6.47 -5.52 8.36
N GLY A 36 6.04 -6.00 7.19
CA GLY A 36 4.72 -6.60 7.03
C GLY A 36 4.58 -7.89 7.82
N LEU A 37 5.60 -8.74 7.78
CA LEU A 37 5.67 -9.96 8.59
C LEU A 37 5.69 -9.64 10.09
N ASP A 38 6.39 -8.60 10.53
CA ASP A 38 6.40 -8.18 11.94
C ASP A 38 5.01 -7.72 12.41
N ASN A 39 4.25 -7.06 11.53
CA ASN A 39 2.88 -6.67 11.79
C ASN A 39 1.93 -7.88 11.80
N GLN A 40 2.06 -8.82 10.86
CA GLN A 40 1.29 -10.06 10.90
C GLN A 40 1.60 -10.88 12.16
N ARG A 41 2.86 -10.90 12.61
CA ARG A 41 3.23 -11.54 13.88
C ARG A 41 2.50 -10.92 15.08
N ARG A 42 2.25 -9.61 15.07
CA ARG A 42 1.52 -8.91 16.15
C ARG A 42 0.00 -9.12 16.06
N ARG A 43 -0.55 -9.17 14.84
CA ARG A 43 -2.00 -9.28 14.59
C ARG A 43 -2.51 -10.72 14.52
N GLY A 44 -1.61 -11.67 14.28
CA GLY A 44 -1.90 -13.07 13.95
C GLY A 44 -1.86 -13.31 12.43
N PHE A 45 -1.21 -14.40 12.02
CA PHE A 45 -1.24 -14.84 10.62
C PHE A 45 -2.63 -15.37 10.25
N GLU A 46 -2.96 -15.27 8.96
CA GLU A 46 -4.17 -15.86 8.41
C GLU A 46 -4.22 -17.36 8.71
N ARG A 47 -5.40 -17.84 9.10
CA ARG A 47 -5.68 -19.26 9.33
C ARG A 47 -6.88 -19.66 8.54
N ASP A 48 -6.77 -20.78 7.84
CA ASP A 48 -7.87 -21.36 7.08
C ASP A 48 -8.07 -22.83 7.44
N TYR A 49 -9.26 -23.34 7.15
CA TYR A 49 -9.58 -24.75 7.33
C TYR A 49 -9.08 -25.55 6.14
N GLN A 50 -8.19 -26.50 6.41
CA GLN A 50 -7.74 -27.46 5.42
C GLN A 50 -8.35 -28.83 5.70
N PRO A 51 -8.89 -29.52 4.68
CA PRO A 51 -9.41 -30.85 4.85
C PRO A 51 -8.26 -31.85 4.95
N PHE A 52 -8.25 -32.63 6.03
CA PHE A 52 -7.33 -33.74 6.25
C PHE A 52 -8.06 -35.07 6.10
N SER A 53 -7.35 -36.07 5.56
CA SER A 53 -7.82 -37.45 5.53
C SER A 53 -6.72 -38.40 5.97
N GLU A 54 -6.91 -39.06 7.11
CA GLU A 54 -5.85 -39.83 7.77
C GLU A 54 -6.40 -41.14 8.39
N ASP A 55 -5.52 -42.16 8.49
CA ASP A 55 -5.80 -43.40 9.21
C ASP A 55 -5.46 -43.23 10.69
N LEU A 56 -6.46 -43.12 11.57
CA LEU A 56 -6.28 -42.86 12.99
C LEU A 56 -6.68 -44.06 13.85
N THR A 57 -6.08 -44.18 15.04
CA THR A 57 -6.51 -45.16 16.07
C THR A 57 -7.77 -44.71 16.81
N VAL A 58 -8.10 -43.42 16.74
CA VAL A 58 -9.28 -42.79 17.36
C VAL A 58 -10.12 -42.09 16.30
N VAL A 59 -11.42 -41.95 16.56
CA VAL A 59 -12.32 -41.24 15.64
C VAL A 59 -12.14 -39.73 15.78
N ARG A 60 -11.80 -39.05 14.68
CA ARG A 60 -11.76 -37.58 14.56
C ARG A 60 -12.59 -37.16 13.34
N GLY A 61 -13.58 -36.28 13.53
CA GLY A 61 -14.45 -35.81 12.45
C GLY A 61 -15.29 -36.92 11.81
N ARG A 62 -15.41 -36.89 10.48
CA ARG A 62 -16.24 -37.81 9.69
C ARG A 62 -15.48 -39.11 9.40
N ILE A 63 -16.10 -40.25 9.65
CA ILE A 63 -15.55 -41.56 9.27
C ILE A 63 -15.83 -41.82 7.79
N ASP A 64 -14.84 -42.36 7.06
CA ASP A 64 -15.06 -43.05 5.77
C ASP A 64 -15.24 -44.55 6.04
N PRO A 65 -16.49 -45.07 6.00
CA PRO A 65 -16.76 -46.46 6.34
C PRO A 65 -16.13 -47.42 5.34
N ALA A 66 -16.10 -47.07 4.05
CA ALA A 66 -15.59 -47.94 3.00
C ALA A 66 -14.07 -48.10 3.11
N ALA A 67 -13.34 -47.00 3.29
CA ALA A 67 -11.90 -47.05 3.53
C ALA A 67 -11.55 -47.75 4.85
N THR A 68 -12.33 -47.51 5.91
CA THR A 68 -12.15 -48.18 7.22
C THR A 68 -12.35 -49.69 7.11
N MET A 69 -13.37 -50.16 6.39
CA MET A 69 -13.60 -51.58 6.15
C MET A 69 -12.41 -52.23 5.42
N ARG A 70 -11.79 -51.54 4.44
CA ARG A 70 -10.59 -52.03 3.75
C ARG A 70 -9.38 -52.15 4.69
N LEU A 71 -9.20 -51.20 5.63
CA LEU A 71 -8.15 -51.27 6.65
C LEU A 71 -8.35 -52.47 7.59
N ARG A 72 -9.60 -52.70 8.02
CA ARG A 72 -9.99 -53.85 8.86
C ARG A 72 -9.78 -55.18 8.15
N ALA A 73 -10.11 -55.27 6.86
CA ALA A 73 -9.83 -56.47 6.05
C ALA A 73 -8.33 -56.78 5.98
N ARG A 74 -7.47 -55.75 6.02
CA ARG A 74 -6.00 -55.87 6.11
C ARG A 74 -5.48 -56.03 7.56
N ARG A 75 -6.37 -56.31 8.52
CA ARG A 75 -6.08 -56.46 9.96
C ARG A 75 -5.40 -55.24 10.60
N ARG A 76 -5.60 -54.03 10.06
CA ARG A 76 -5.16 -52.78 10.69
C ARG A 76 -6.30 -52.25 11.57
N SER A 77 -6.03 -52.03 12.86
CA SER A 77 -6.96 -51.41 13.81
C SER A 77 -6.96 -49.89 13.69
N LEU A 78 -7.22 -49.38 12.48
CA LEU A 78 -7.28 -47.96 12.17
C LEU A 78 -8.65 -47.62 11.56
N VAL A 79 -9.03 -46.36 11.68
CA VAL A 79 -10.24 -45.76 11.10
C VAL A 79 -9.81 -44.67 10.14
N ARG A 80 -10.32 -44.70 8.91
CA ARG A 80 -10.10 -43.59 7.96
C ARG A 80 -11.03 -42.46 8.37
N CYS A 81 -10.45 -41.34 8.79
CA CYS A 81 -11.13 -40.16 9.26
C CYS A 81 -10.88 -38.98 8.32
N GLY A 82 -11.91 -38.18 8.05
CA GLY A 82 -11.87 -36.90 7.36
C GLY A 82 -12.28 -35.78 8.31
N TYR A 83 -11.44 -34.77 8.48
CA TYR A 83 -11.72 -33.64 9.38
C TYR A 83 -11.05 -32.37 8.87
N ASP A 84 -11.60 -31.22 9.23
CA ASP A 84 -11.02 -29.94 8.88
C ASP A 84 -10.15 -29.45 10.04
N GLU A 85 -8.91 -29.09 9.75
CA GLU A 85 -7.99 -28.51 10.71
C GLU A 85 -7.71 -27.06 10.36
N ARG A 86 -7.83 -26.19 11.37
CA ARG A 86 -7.55 -24.77 11.20
C ARG A 86 -6.04 -24.55 11.31
N THR A 87 -5.40 -24.26 10.18
CA THR A 87 -3.94 -24.17 10.06
C THR A 87 -3.49 -22.82 9.54
N GLU A 88 -2.26 -22.43 9.91
CA GLU A 88 -1.55 -21.28 9.35
C GLU A 88 -0.86 -21.62 8.01
N ASN A 89 -0.88 -22.87 7.56
CA ASN A 89 -0.31 -23.30 6.28
C ASN A 89 -1.14 -22.85 5.05
N THR A 90 -1.68 -21.63 5.06
CA THR A 90 -2.49 -21.06 3.97
C THR A 90 -1.62 -20.70 2.78
N LEU A 91 -2.21 -20.63 1.58
CA LEU A 91 -1.49 -20.25 0.36
C LEU A 91 -0.75 -18.90 0.52
N MET A 92 -1.41 -17.90 1.13
CA MET A 92 -0.79 -16.60 1.34
C MET A 92 0.41 -16.66 2.30
N ASN A 93 0.32 -17.44 3.38
CA ASN A 93 1.44 -17.61 4.31
C ASN A 93 2.60 -18.41 3.66
N ARG A 94 2.30 -19.43 2.85
CA ARG A 94 3.30 -20.16 2.07
C ARG A 94 4.01 -19.23 1.09
N LEU A 95 3.29 -18.32 0.43
CA LEU A 95 3.87 -17.30 -0.44
C LEU A 95 4.78 -16.33 0.32
N LEU A 96 4.32 -15.79 1.46
CA LEU A 96 5.12 -14.94 2.35
C LEU A 96 6.45 -15.60 2.73
N LYS A 97 6.37 -16.85 3.23
CA LYS A 97 7.55 -17.61 3.66
C LYS A 97 8.51 -17.85 2.50
N THR A 98 7.97 -18.24 1.33
CA THR A 98 8.78 -18.51 0.14
C THR A 98 9.48 -17.25 -0.39
N ALA A 99 8.77 -16.11 -0.47
CA ALA A 99 9.33 -14.84 -0.89
C ALA A 99 10.42 -14.34 0.08
N ALA A 100 10.17 -14.44 1.40
CA ALA A 100 11.14 -14.06 2.41
C ALA A 100 12.42 -14.89 2.32
N LEU A 101 12.31 -16.21 2.10
CA LEU A 101 13.46 -17.08 1.90
C LEU A 101 14.25 -16.70 0.63
N ARG A 102 13.57 -16.37 -0.48
CA ARG A 102 14.24 -15.90 -1.70
C ARG A 102 15.03 -14.62 -1.46
N LEU A 103 14.45 -13.64 -0.77
CA LEU A 103 15.13 -12.39 -0.41
C LEU A 103 16.31 -12.60 0.55
N ILE A 104 16.19 -13.52 1.52
CA ILE A 104 17.30 -13.86 2.42
C ILE A 104 18.53 -14.36 1.64
N LEU A 105 18.30 -15.09 0.55
CA LEU A 105 19.36 -15.66 -0.28
C LEU A 105 19.88 -14.69 -1.36
N HIS A 106 19.18 -13.60 -1.63
CA HIS A 106 19.53 -12.67 -2.70
C HIS A 106 20.73 -11.78 -2.35
N GLY A 107 21.74 -11.69 -3.22
CA GLY A 107 23.01 -11.00 -2.96
C GLY A 107 22.84 -9.56 -2.46
N ASP A 108 21.98 -8.80 -3.13
CA ASP A 108 21.75 -7.37 -2.95
C ASP A 108 21.03 -6.96 -1.65
N VAL A 109 20.53 -7.91 -0.86
CA VAL A 109 19.78 -7.59 0.37
C VAL A 109 20.74 -7.40 1.54
N ALA A 110 20.75 -6.26 2.23
CA ALA A 110 21.74 -6.03 3.28
C ALA A 110 21.63 -7.02 4.46
N PRO A 111 22.76 -7.34 5.13
CA PRO A 111 22.79 -8.30 6.24
C PRO A 111 21.79 -8.01 7.37
N ALA A 112 21.55 -6.74 7.69
CA ALA A 112 20.58 -6.34 8.72
C ALA A 112 19.15 -6.76 8.35
N ARG A 113 18.76 -6.59 7.08
CA ARG A 113 17.44 -6.98 6.56
C ARG A 113 17.29 -8.49 6.44
N ARG A 114 18.34 -9.20 6.00
CA ARG A 114 18.39 -10.67 6.06
C ARG A 114 18.15 -11.20 7.47
N LYS A 115 18.84 -10.61 8.47
CA LYS A 115 18.70 -11.00 9.88
C LYS A 115 17.26 -10.77 10.38
N ARG A 116 16.66 -9.62 10.04
CA ARG A 116 15.27 -9.31 10.40
C ARG A 116 14.31 -10.32 9.80
N LEU A 117 14.37 -10.57 8.48
CA LEU A 117 13.54 -11.59 7.82
C LEU A 117 13.69 -12.97 8.47
N LYS A 118 14.93 -13.42 8.74
CA LYS A 118 15.17 -14.70 9.44
C LYS A 118 14.48 -14.74 10.80
N SER A 119 14.59 -13.68 11.59
CA SER A 119 13.95 -13.62 12.91
C SER A 119 12.43 -13.70 12.83
N THR A 120 11.81 -13.03 11.85
CA THR A 120 10.37 -13.04 11.69
C THR A 120 9.85 -14.37 11.13
N LEU A 121 10.67 -15.11 10.37
CA LEU A 121 10.29 -16.44 9.88
C LEU A 121 10.28 -17.54 10.96
N LEU A 122 10.91 -17.33 12.13
CA LEU A 122 10.95 -18.32 13.21
C LEU A 122 9.56 -18.74 13.68
N VAL A 123 8.59 -17.83 13.64
CA VAL A 123 7.20 -18.10 14.07
C VAL A 123 6.37 -18.80 13.00
N MET A 124 6.87 -18.92 11.76
CA MET A 124 6.19 -19.58 10.65
C MET A 124 6.69 -21.03 10.49
N GLY A 125 6.93 -21.73 11.61
CA GLY A 125 7.49 -23.09 11.62
C GLY A 125 6.63 -24.08 10.83
N ASP A 126 5.32 -24.06 11.08
CA ASP A 126 4.33 -24.99 10.51
C ASP A 126 3.84 -24.61 9.10
N VAL A 127 4.35 -23.52 8.54
CA VAL A 127 4.02 -23.07 7.18
C VAL A 127 4.99 -23.72 6.19
N GLU A 128 4.48 -24.37 5.17
CA GLU A 128 5.30 -25.02 4.15
C GLU A 128 5.89 -24.01 3.16
N VAL A 129 7.04 -24.34 2.58
CA VAL A 129 7.63 -23.56 1.49
C VAL A 129 7.08 -24.09 0.16
N MET A 130 6.77 -23.19 -0.77
CA MET A 130 6.30 -23.59 -2.10
C MET A 130 7.45 -24.13 -2.94
N SER A 131 7.21 -25.23 -3.64
CA SER A 131 8.17 -25.75 -4.62
C SER A 131 8.19 -24.88 -5.88
N VAL A 132 9.22 -25.04 -6.71
CA VAL A 132 9.29 -24.39 -8.04
C VAL A 132 8.11 -24.82 -8.92
N GLY A 133 7.65 -26.07 -8.80
CA GLY A 133 6.48 -26.57 -9.53
C GLY A 133 5.19 -25.86 -9.11
N ASP A 134 4.98 -25.70 -7.81
CA ASP A 134 3.81 -25.00 -7.25
C ASP A 134 3.77 -23.54 -7.72
N LEU A 135 4.91 -22.85 -7.70
CA LEU A 135 5.02 -21.46 -8.14
C LEU A 135 4.71 -21.31 -9.64
N ARG A 136 5.10 -22.27 -10.49
CA ARG A 136 4.81 -22.23 -11.93
C ARG A 136 3.34 -22.43 -12.25
N GLN A 137 2.61 -23.16 -11.39
CA GLN A 137 1.18 -23.42 -11.55
C GLN A 137 0.30 -22.42 -10.81
N LEU A 138 0.91 -21.49 -10.07
CA LEU A 138 0.20 -20.50 -9.28
C LEU A 138 -0.52 -19.49 -10.17
N HIS A 139 -1.85 -19.47 -10.06
CA HIS A 139 -2.66 -18.39 -10.61
C HIS A 139 -2.89 -17.33 -9.53
N TRP A 140 -2.18 -16.20 -9.62
CA TRP A 140 -2.29 -15.10 -8.66
C TRP A 140 -3.72 -14.56 -8.50
N ASP A 141 -4.53 -14.59 -9.57
CA ASP A 141 -5.93 -14.14 -9.55
C ASP A 141 -6.87 -15.07 -8.75
N SER A 142 -6.38 -16.25 -8.35
CA SER A 142 -7.10 -17.14 -7.44
C SER A 142 -7.06 -16.68 -5.98
N LEU A 143 -6.15 -15.76 -5.63
CA LEU A 143 -6.08 -15.21 -4.29
C LEU A 143 -7.38 -14.45 -3.96
N ARG A 144 -7.91 -14.66 -2.76
CA ARG A 144 -9.16 -14.05 -2.29
C ARG A 144 -8.89 -13.11 -1.14
N PHE A 145 -9.20 -11.85 -1.34
CA PHE A 145 -9.08 -10.82 -0.32
C PHE A 145 -10.44 -10.47 0.27
N HIS A 146 -10.52 -10.42 1.59
CA HIS A 146 -11.69 -10.03 2.36
C HIS A 146 -11.26 -9.12 3.53
N ARG A 147 -12.23 -8.60 4.29
CA ARG A 147 -11.97 -7.64 5.38
C ARG A 147 -10.96 -8.14 6.42
N GLY A 148 -10.91 -9.45 6.64
CA GLY A 148 -10.02 -10.09 7.62
C GLY A 148 -8.56 -10.21 7.18
N ASN A 149 -8.30 -10.30 5.87
CA ASN A 149 -6.95 -10.46 5.33
C ASN A 149 -6.50 -9.27 4.44
N ARG A 150 -7.19 -8.11 4.51
CA ARG A 150 -6.85 -6.93 3.69
C ARG A 150 -5.38 -6.51 3.79
N SER A 151 -4.77 -6.65 4.98
CA SER A 151 -3.35 -6.33 5.19
C SER A 151 -2.38 -7.22 4.40
N TYR A 152 -2.82 -8.38 3.91
CA TYR A 152 -2.02 -9.25 3.07
C TYR A 152 -1.92 -8.76 1.63
N ARG A 153 -2.83 -7.90 1.16
CA ARG A 153 -2.91 -7.54 -0.26
C ARG A 153 -1.63 -6.90 -0.77
N LEU A 154 -1.11 -5.91 -0.05
CA LEU A 154 0.19 -5.32 -0.38
C LEU A 154 1.33 -6.34 -0.28
N LEU A 155 1.31 -7.20 0.75
CA LEU A 155 2.34 -8.22 0.93
C LEU A 155 2.31 -9.27 -0.20
N MET A 156 1.13 -9.62 -0.72
CA MET A 156 1.00 -10.51 -1.87
C MET A 156 1.54 -9.87 -3.15
N GLY A 157 1.32 -8.56 -3.35
CA GLY A 157 1.95 -7.81 -4.43
C GLY A 157 3.48 -7.82 -4.34
N VAL A 158 4.02 -7.61 -3.12
CA VAL A 158 5.47 -7.70 -2.85
C VAL A 158 5.99 -9.13 -3.10
N CYS A 159 5.31 -10.16 -2.60
CA CYS A 159 5.67 -11.56 -2.86
C CYS A 159 5.69 -11.86 -4.35
N ARG A 160 4.74 -11.34 -5.12
CA ARG A 160 4.71 -11.53 -6.57
C ARG A 160 5.93 -10.91 -7.24
N LEU A 161 6.27 -9.65 -6.94
CA LEU A 161 7.47 -9.01 -7.46
C LEU A 161 8.75 -9.79 -7.14
N VAL A 162 8.82 -10.40 -5.96
CA VAL A 162 9.96 -11.22 -5.52
C VAL A 162 10.00 -12.58 -6.20
N LEU A 163 8.85 -13.21 -6.42
CA LEU A 163 8.75 -14.58 -6.89
C LEU A 163 8.68 -14.69 -8.42
N ASP A 164 8.26 -13.62 -9.09
CA ASP A 164 8.16 -13.48 -10.54
C ASP A 164 9.21 -12.47 -11.04
N GLU A 165 10.44 -12.96 -11.24
CA GLU A 165 11.61 -12.16 -11.62
C GLU A 165 11.41 -11.38 -12.92
N ARG A 166 10.48 -11.80 -13.78
CA ARG A 166 10.15 -11.10 -15.04
C ARG A 166 9.58 -9.71 -14.77
N LEU A 167 8.80 -9.55 -13.70
CA LEU A 167 8.16 -8.29 -13.35
C LEU A 167 9.16 -7.19 -12.96
N LEU A 168 10.31 -7.58 -12.41
CA LEU A 168 11.38 -6.63 -12.07
C LEU A 168 12.28 -6.31 -13.26
N SER A 169 12.31 -7.17 -14.29
CA SER A 169 13.16 -7.02 -15.48
C SER A 169 12.56 -6.20 -16.63
N GLY A 170 11.28 -5.81 -16.55
CA GLY A 170 10.61 -4.95 -17.55
C GLY A 170 10.44 -5.55 -18.96
N ALA A 171 10.82 -6.83 -19.17
CA ALA A 171 11.07 -7.37 -20.50
C ALA A 171 9.84 -7.84 -21.31
N ASP A 172 8.64 -7.87 -20.73
CA ASP A 172 7.41 -8.20 -21.46
C ASP A 172 6.21 -7.56 -20.74
N GLY A 173 5.72 -6.41 -21.22
CA GLY A 173 4.46 -5.80 -20.77
C GLY A 173 4.25 -5.82 -19.26
N ALA A 174 5.23 -5.29 -18.51
CA ALA A 174 5.39 -5.52 -17.08
C ALA A 174 4.12 -5.22 -16.28
N VAL A 175 3.63 -6.24 -15.56
CA VAL A 175 2.54 -6.06 -14.59
C VAL A 175 3.08 -5.21 -13.44
N SER A 176 2.55 -4.01 -13.29
CA SER A 176 2.94 -3.08 -12.24
C SER A 176 2.30 -3.49 -10.92
N LEU A 177 2.90 -3.09 -9.78
CA LEU A 177 2.22 -3.24 -8.50
C LEU A 177 0.85 -2.54 -8.48
N ALA A 178 0.70 -1.48 -9.28
CA ALA A 178 -0.56 -0.77 -9.47
C ALA A 178 -1.70 -1.68 -9.95
N ASP A 179 -1.40 -2.73 -10.73
CA ASP A 179 -2.40 -3.66 -11.27
C ASP A 179 -3.00 -4.58 -10.18
N PHE A 180 -2.34 -4.70 -9.02
CA PHE A 180 -2.79 -5.55 -7.90
C PHE A 180 -3.53 -4.79 -6.82
N LEU A 181 -3.28 -3.49 -6.70
CA LEU A 181 -3.99 -2.65 -5.77
C LEU A 181 -5.33 -2.27 -6.39
N ASP A 182 -6.40 -2.34 -5.60
CA ASP A 182 -7.62 -1.70 -6.07
C ASP A 182 -7.40 -0.17 -6.19
N PRO A 183 -8.21 0.55 -6.98
CA PRO A 183 -8.00 1.99 -7.20
C PRO A 183 -7.96 2.81 -5.90
N GLN A 184 -8.67 2.39 -4.84
CA GLN A 184 -8.66 3.09 -3.55
C GLN A 184 -7.34 2.85 -2.81
N GLU A 185 -6.83 1.63 -2.83
CA GLU A 185 -5.55 1.26 -2.25
C GLU A 185 -4.38 1.95 -2.97
N LEU A 186 -4.44 2.05 -4.31
CA LEU A 186 -3.45 2.79 -5.08
C LEU A 186 -3.50 4.29 -4.80
N SER A 187 -4.70 4.87 -4.70
CA SER A 187 -4.87 6.28 -4.29
C SER A 187 -4.29 6.52 -2.89
N ALA A 188 -4.61 5.66 -1.94
CA ALA A 188 -4.09 5.74 -0.58
C ALA A 188 -2.56 5.54 -0.53
N LEU A 189 -2.00 4.66 -1.38
CA LEU A 189 -0.56 4.46 -1.51
C LEU A 189 0.13 5.75 -1.98
N TYR A 190 -0.45 6.40 -2.98
CA TYR A 190 0.09 7.63 -3.55
C TYR A 190 0.02 8.81 -2.57
N GLU A 191 -1.14 9.05 -1.94
CA GLU A 191 -1.34 10.03 -0.87
C GLU A 191 -0.26 9.88 0.21
N ARG A 192 -0.11 8.66 0.71
CA ARG A 192 0.85 8.32 1.74
C ARG A 192 2.29 8.54 1.33
N PHE A 193 2.63 8.23 0.08
CA PHE A 193 3.96 8.48 -0.45
C PHE A 193 4.29 9.97 -0.40
N VAL A 194 3.41 10.81 -0.94
CA VAL A 194 3.62 12.26 -1.00
C VAL A 194 3.68 12.84 0.43
N LEU A 195 2.78 12.43 1.32
CA LEU A 195 2.79 12.86 2.73
C LEU A 195 4.08 12.47 3.45
N ALA A 196 4.52 11.22 3.28
CA ALA A 196 5.73 10.71 3.91
C ALA A 196 7.00 11.38 3.35
N TYR A 197 7.00 11.76 2.08
CA TYR A 197 8.07 12.55 1.48
C TYR A 197 8.23 13.89 2.19
N PHE A 198 7.16 14.70 2.28
CA PHE A 198 7.23 16.02 2.90
C PHE A 198 7.60 15.95 4.39
N ARG A 199 7.06 15.00 5.15
CA ARG A 199 7.44 14.78 6.55
C ARG A 199 8.94 14.48 6.74
N ARG A 200 9.55 13.83 5.74
CA ARG A 200 10.94 13.38 5.81
C ARG A 200 11.91 14.48 5.39
N HIS A 201 11.66 15.12 4.26
CA HIS A 201 12.60 16.04 3.61
C HIS A 201 12.32 17.50 3.91
N HIS A 202 11.09 17.84 4.30
CA HIS A 202 10.67 19.20 4.64
C HIS A 202 10.13 19.27 6.08
N PRO A 203 10.90 18.85 7.11
CA PRO A 203 10.41 18.82 8.50
C PRO A 203 10.10 20.21 9.08
N HIS A 204 10.59 21.28 8.43
CA HIS A 204 10.26 22.66 8.74
C HIS A 204 8.84 23.04 8.29
N LEU A 205 8.26 22.30 7.34
CA LEU A 205 6.85 22.39 6.98
C LEU A 205 6.07 21.39 7.83
N ARG A 206 5.03 21.85 8.51
CA ARG A 206 4.16 20.95 9.28
C ARG A 206 3.25 20.20 8.29
N ALA A 207 3.69 19.00 7.89
CA ALA A 207 2.97 18.12 6.98
C ALA A 207 1.99 17.16 7.70
N GLY A 208 0.71 17.25 7.37
CA GLY A 208 -0.36 16.45 7.97
C GLY A 208 -1.47 16.08 6.97
N ALA A 209 -2.47 15.34 7.45
CA ALA A 209 -3.71 15.03 6.75
C ALA A 209 -4.91 15.28 7.70
N PRO A 210 -5.16 16.56 8.08
CA PRO A 210 -6.16 16.90 9.07
C PRO A 210 -7.59 16.84 8.51
N TRP A 211 -8.54 16.72 9.44
CA TRP A 211 -9.93 17.11 9.19
C TRP A 211 -10.01 18.63 9.17
N VAL A 212 -10.52 19.18 8.07
CA VAL A 212 -10.83 20.60 7.97
C VAL A 212 -12.18 20.82 8.66
N SER A 213 -12.26 21.84 9.50
CA SER A 213 -13.52 22.24 10.11
C SER A 213 -14.49 22.67 9.00
N GLY A 214 -15.65 22.04 8.90
CA GLY A 214 -16.67 22.44 7.93
C GLY A 214 -17.23 23.84 8.19
N GLY A 215 -16.85 24.51 9.29
CA GLY A 215 -17.40 25.81 9.68
C GLY A 215 -18.90 25.76 10.00
N ILE A 216 -19.44 24.57 10.22
CA ILE A 216 -20.86 24.33 10.51
C ILE A 216 -20.99 24.16 12.03
N GLU A 217 -21.57 25.16 12.68
CA GLU A 217 -22.04 25.03 14.07
C GLU A 217 -23.19 24.01 14.11
N ASP A 218 -23.18 23.11 15.10
CA ASP A 218 -24.15 22.02 15.25
C ASP A 218 -24.31 21.12 14.00
N ALA A 219 -23.20 20.81 13.33
CA ALA A 219 -23.17 19.94 12.16
C ALA A 219 -23.85 18.57 12.44
N PRO A 220 -24.89 18.19 11.68
CA PRO A 220 -25.48 16.87 11.79
C PRO A 220 -24.45 15.76 11.55
N VAL A 221 -24.53 14.68 12.32
CA VAL A 221 -23.58 13.53 12.28
C VAL A 221 -23.49 12.87 10.89
N PHE A 222 -24.53 12.99 10.05
CA PHE A 222 -24.54 12.41 8.71
C PHE A 222 -23.78 13.24 7.67
N LEU A 223 -23.41 14.49 7.97
CA LEU A 223 -22.62 15.30 7.04
C LEU A 223 -21.21 14.72 6.92
N PRO A 224 -20.69 14.54 5.69
CA PRO A 224 -19.33 14.07 5.52
C PRO A 224 -18.37 15.13 6.04
N GLY A 225 -17.44 14.75 6.92
CA GLY A 225 -16.36 15.65 7.28
C GLY A 225 -15.37 15.80 6.12
N LEU A 226 -14.69 16.95 6.08
CA LEU A 226 -13.76 17.30 5.02
C LEU A 226 -12.37 16.75 5.36
N HIS A 227 -12.04 15.60 4.78
CA HIS A 227 -10.74 14.97 5.00
C HIS A 227 -9.76 15.37 3.88
N THR A 228 -8.72 16.12 4.25
CA THR A 228 -7.66 16.47 3.31
C THR A 228 -6.66 15.33 3.18
N ASP A 229 -6.17 15.12 1.96
CA ASP A 229 -5.08 14.17 1.71
C ASP A 229 -3.79 14.65 2.38
N ILE A 230 -3.40 15.90 2.08
CA ILE A 230 -2.16 16.49 2.59
C ILE A 230 -2.34 17.99 2.83
N VAL A 231 -1.84 18.47 3.96
CA VAL A 231 -1.70 19.89 4.28
C VAL A 231 -0.26 20.15 4.66
N LEU A 232 0.37 21.09 3.95
CA LEU A 232 1.66 21.64 4.29
C LEU A 232 1.43 23.02 4.92
N THR A 233 1.84 23.19 6.18
CA THR A 233 1.76 24.48 6.86
C THR A 233 3.15 25.04 7.07
N GLY A 234 3.44 26.17 6.43
CA GLY A 234 4.62 27.00 6.67
C GLY A 234 4.31 28.16 7.61
N PRO A 235 5.26 29.10 7.80
CA PRO A 235 5.07 30.26 8.66
C PRO A 235 3.94 31.19 8.17
N GLU A 236 3.97 31.54 6.89
CA GLU A 236 3.06 32.53 6.28
C GLU A 236 2.00 31.92 5.35
N ARG A 237 2.20 30.67 4.92
CA ARG A 237 1.36 30.02 3.92
C ARG A 237 0.94 28.62 4.36
N THR A 238 -0.25 28.23 3.94
CA THR A 238 -0.76 26.86 4.02
C THR A 238 -1.10 26.38 2.62
N LEU A 239 -0.60 25.22 2.22
CA LEU A 239 -0.94 24.55 0.97
C LEU A 239 -1.70 23.26 1.26
N ILE A 240 -2.95 23.20 0.81
CA ILE A 240 -3.74 21.98 0.80
C ILE A 240 -3.48 21.26 -0.51
N ILE A 241 -3.09 19.99 -0.46
CA ILE A 241 -2.81 19.16 -1.63
C ILE A 241 -3.79 17.99 -1.62
N ASP A 242 -4.54 17.84 -2.69
CA ASP A 242 -5.41 16.70 -2.96
C ASP A 242 -4.77 15.85 -4.07
N THR A 243 -4.53 14.58 -3.76
CA THR A 243 -3.72 13.67 -4.59
C THR A 243 -4.61 12.75 -5.40
N LYS A 244 -4.27 12.52 -6.67
CA LYS A 244 -5.08 11.69 -7.58
C LYS A 244 -4.20 10.71 -8.35
N CYS A 245 -4.47 9.41 -8.17
CA CYS A 245 -3.66 8.31 -8.73
C CYS A 245 -4.48 7.31 -9.55
N TYR A 246 -5.51 7.78 -10.25
CA TYR A 246 -6.36 6.94 -11.08
C TYR A 246 -6.97 7.71 -12.25
N GLY A 247 -7.17 7.01 -13.37
CA GLY A 247 -7.91 7.52 -14.54
C GLY A 247 -7.16 8.55 -15.38
N ARG A 248 -7.86 9.11 -16.36
CA ARG A 248 -7.38 10.26 -17.15
C ARG A 248 -7.38 11.52 -16.27
N ILE A 249 -6.30 12.29 -16.33
CA ILE A 249 -6.13 13.56 -15.63
C ILE A 249 -7.09 14.60 -16.22
N LEU A 250 -7.27 14.58 -17.53
CA LEU A 250 -8.15 15.48 -18.28
C LEU A 250 -9.27 14.70 -18.96
N GLY A 251 -10.51 15.17 -18.78
CA GLY A 251 -11.65 14.71 -19.57
C GLY A 251 -11.67 15.39 -20.95
N SER A 252 -12.23 14.73 -21.96
CA SER A 252 -12.49 15.34 -23.27
C SER A 252 -13.90 15.91 -23.34
N ARG A 253 -14.05 17.21 -23.58
CA ARG A 253 -15.33 17.82 -23.96
C ARG A 253 -15.09 18.80 -25.11
N TYR A 254 -15.67 18.53 -26.28
CA TYR A 254 -15.54 19.36 -27.50
C TYR A 254 -14.08 19.76 -27.81
N ASP A 255 -13.19 18.77 -27.96
CA ASP A 255 -11.74 18.94 -28.26
C ASP A 255 -10.93 19.77 -27.26
N LYS A 256 -11.47 20.07 -26.08
CA LYS A 256 -10.75 20.72 -24.97
C LYS A 256 -10.57 19.76 -23.81
N SER A 257 -9.36 19.75 -23.27
CA SER A 257 -8.97 19.00 -22.08
C SER A 257 -9.43 19.75 -20.82
N ILE A 258 -10.36 19.17 -20.07
CA ILE A 258 -10.96 19.81 -18.89
C ILE A 258 -10.59 19.06 -17.62
N LEU A 259 -10.12 19.80 -16.61
CA LEU A 259 -9.89 19.31 -15.26
C LEU A 259 -11.20 18.75 -14.66
N SER A 260 -11.14 17.61 -13.96
CA SER A 260 -12.30 17.02 -13.28
C SER A 260 -13.04 18.07 -12.41
N PRO A 261 -14.32 18.39 -12.71
CA PRO A 261 -15.10 19.34 -11.92
C PRO A 261 -15.24 18.88 -10.46
N ALA A 262 -15.34 17.58 -10.23
CA ALA A 262 -15.41 17.01 -8.89
C ALA A 262 -14.14 17.31 -8.08
N ASN A 263 -12.96 17.08 -8.67
CA ASN A 263 -11.68 17.34 -8.00
C ASN A 263 -11.47 18.83 -7.77
N ARG A 264 -11.80 19.68 -8.76
CA ARG A 264 -11.75 21.14 -8.62
C ARG A 264 -12.64 21.63 -7.48
N ASN A 265 -13.88 21.18 -7.44
CA ASN A 265 -14.83 21.60 -6.41
C ASN A 265 -14.41 21.12 -5.01
N GLN A 266 -13.83 19.91 -4.93
CA GLN A 266 -13.29 19.37 -3.69
C GLN A 266 -12.15 20.23 -3.13
N ILE A 267 -11.09 20.49 -3.93
CA ILE A 267 -9.97 21.31 -3.46
C ILE A 267 -10.39 22.75 -3.15
N TYR A 268 -11.31 23.30 -3.95
CA TYR A 268 -11.89 24.62 -3.69
C TYR A 268 -12.60 24.65 -2.32
N SER A 269 -13.44 23.66 -2.02
CA SER A 269 -14.13 23.56 -0.72
C SER A 269 -13.12 23.50 0.43
N TYR A 270 -12.07 22.68 0.32
CA TYR A 270 -11.04 22.60 1.36
C TYR A 270 -10.35 23.94 1.60
N VAL A 271 -9.96 24.66 0.54
CA VAL A 271 -9.30 25.97 0.66
C VAL A 271 -10.21 26.98 1.35
N MET A 272 -11.48 27.06 0.97
CA MET A 272 -12.41 28.05 1.54
C MET A 272 -12.72 27.78 3.01
N HIS A 273 -12.88 26.51 3.39
CA HIS A 273 -13.09 26.14 4.79
C HIS A 273 -11.83 26.36 5.65
N GLU A 274 -10.65 26.03 5.14
CA GLU A 274 -9.41 26.27 5.87
C GLU A 274 -9.12 27.76 6.01
N ALA A 275 -9.35 28.56 4.96
CA ALA A 275 -9.15 30.00 4.97
C ALA A 275 -10.10 30.75 5.92
N SER A 276 -11.28 30.18 6.18
CA SER A 276 -12.26 30.77 7.11
C SER A 276 -12.05 30.32 8.56
N ASP A 277 -11.14 29.39 8.84
CA ASP A 277 -10.86 28.93 10.19
C ASP A 277 -10.15 30.03 11.00
N PRO A 278 -10.72 30.52 12.12
CA PRO A 278 -10.09 31.55 12.95
C PRO A 278 -8.70 31.15 13.48
N ARG A 279 -8.39 29.85 13.52
CA ARG A 279 -7.09 29.32 13.97
C ARG A 279 -5.98 29.48 12.92
N GLN A 280 -6.29 29.83 11.68
CA GLN A 280 -5.30 29.94 10.59
C GLN A 280 -4.45 31.21 10.59
N SER A 281 -4.56 32.08 11.61
CA SER A 281 -3.62 33.16 11.93
C SER A 281 -3.05 33.90 10.71
N GLY A 282 -3.90 34.51 9.88
CA GLY A 282 -3.48 35.40 8.78
C GLY A 282 -2.62 34.76 7.69
N ARG A 283 -2.52 33.42 7.62
CA ARG A 283 -1.76 32.74 6.57
C ARG A 283 -2.50 32.77 5.24
N GLU A 284 -1.78 32.91 4.15
CA GLU A 284 -2.34 32.70 2.81
C GLU A 284 -2.62 31.20 2.63
N VAL A 285 -3.87 30.85 2.31
CA VAL A 285 -4.25 29.47 2.00
C VAL A 285 -4.30 29.28 0.49
N ALA A 286 -3.63 28.24 0.01
CA ALA A 286 -3.60 27.83 -1.39
C ALA A 286 -4.01 26.35 -1.53
N GLY A 287 -4.51 25.98 -2.71
CA GLY A 287 -4.88 24.61 -3.06
C GLY A 287 -4.02 24.03 -4.17
N MET A 288 -3.81 22.71 -4.17
CA MET A 288 -3.14 21.99 -5.24
C MET A 288 -3.85 20.68 -5.52
N LEU A 289 -4.07 20.39 -6.80
CA LEU A 289 -4.33 19.04 -7.28
C LEU A 289 -3.02 18.46 -7.79
N LEU A 290 -2.58 17.35 -7.20
CA LEU A 290 -1.36 16.66 -7.57
C LEU A 290 -1.70 15.29 -8.15
N TYR A 291 -1.62 15.17 -9.47
CA TYR A 291 -1.91 13.94 -10.20
C TYR A 291 -0.64 13.10 -10.38
N ALA A 292 -0.73 11.78 -10.23
CA ALA A 292 0.29 10.90 -10.78
C ALA A 292 0.21 10.99 -12.31
N GLN A 293 1.35 11.26 -12.96
CA GLN A 293 1.38 11.34 -14.43
C GLN A 293 1.04 9.99 -15.04
N THR A 294 0.24 10.00 -16.11
CA THR A 294 -0.06 8.80 -16.89
C THR A 294 0.53 8.94 -18.29
N ALA A 295 0.72 7.83 -18.98
CA ALA A 295 1.18 7.85 -20.38
C ALA A 295 0.17 8.48 -21.35
N VAL A 296 -1.06 8.76 -20.91
CA VAL A 296 -2.17 9.22 -21.76
C VAL A 296 -2.27 10.75 -21.80
N ASP A 297 -1.94 11.41 -20.70
CA ASP A 297 -2.09 12.87 -20.55
C ASP A 297 -0.72 13.55 -20.48
N PRO A 298 -0.51 14.70 -21.15
CA PRO A 298 0.74 15.45 -21.05
C PRO A 298 0.97 15.98 -19.63
N PRO A 299 2.22 16.28 -19.24
CA PRO A 299 2.51 16.90 -17.96
C PRO A 299 1.78 18.24 -17.83
N ILE A 300 1.22 18.51 -16.66
CA ILE A 300 0.51 19.76 -16.35
C ILE A 300 1.25 20.47 -15.23
N ARG A 301 1.47 21.78 -15.37
CA ARG A 301 1.99 22.64 -14.31
C ARG A 301 1.36 24.03 -14.42
N GLU A 302 0.12 24.13 -13.98
CA GLU A 302 -0.68 25.35 -14.12
C GLU A 302 -1.00 25.97 -12.76
N THR A 303 -1.23 27.28 -12.77
CA THR A 303 -1.60 28.04 -11.58
C THR A 303 -2.63 29.09 -11.94
N TRP A 304 -3.66 29.24 -11.12
CA TRP A 304 -4.66 30.29 -11.26
C TRP A 304 -5.02 30.90 -9.91
N THR A 305 -5.74 32.01 -9.95
CA THR A 305 -6.33 32.64 -8.77
C THR A 305 -7.84 32.57 -8.89
N GLU A 306 -8.50 32.12 -7.82
CA GLU A 306 -9.94 32.04 -7.73
C GLU A 306 -10.35 32.49 -6.32
N THR A 307 -11.33 33.40 -6.24
CA THR A 307 -11.84 33.94 -4.96
C THR A 307 -10.76 34.44 -3.98
N GLY A 308 -9.68 35.04 -4.51
CA GLY A 308 -8.56 35.58 -3.71
C GLY A 308 -7.54 34.53 -3.26
N HIS A 309 -7.72 33.26 -3.61
CA HIS A 309 -6.80 32.17 -3.27
C HIS A 309 -6.08 31.63 -4.50
N ARG A 310 -4.83 31.19 -4.30
CA ARG A 310 -4.05 30.54 -5.37
C ARG A 310 -4.36 29.06 -5.43
N PHE A 311 -4.52 28.56 -6.65
CA PHE A 311 -4.73 27.16 -6.93
C PHE A 311 -3.72 26.66 -7.95
N HIS A 312 -3.30 25.41 -7.79
CA HIS A 312 -2.31 24.76 -8.63
C HIS A 312 -2.84 23.42 -9.15
N VAL A 313 -2.47 23.06 -10.37
CA VAL A 313 -2.59 21.69 -10.87
C VAL A 313 -1.21 21.26 -11.34
N ARG A 314 -0.70 20.15 -10.79
CA ARG A 314 0.58 19.58 -11.17
C ARG A 314 0.46 18.08 -11.42
N THR A 315 1.27 17.57 -12.33
CA THR A 315 1.53 16.14 -12.51
C THR A 315 2.88 15.78 -11.90
N LEU A 316 2.95 14.62 -11.24
CA LEU A 316 4.18 14.02 -10.73
C LEU A 316 4.54 12.81 -11.60
N ASP A 317 5.66 12.89 -12.31
CA ASP A 317 6.15 11.78 -13.16
C ASP A 317 6.79 10.68 -12.30
N LEU A 318 6.05 9.59 -12.05
CA LEU A 318 6.51 8.48 -11.20
C LEU A 318 7.42 7.49 -11.94
N ASP A 319 7.58 7.62 -13.26
CA ASP A 319 8.42 6.75 -14.09
C ASP A 319 9.88 7.23 -14.17
N ARG A 320 10.18 8.37 -13.53
CA ARG A 320 11.53 8.95 -13.44
C ARG A 320 12.35 8.39 -12.29
N ASP A 321 13.66 8.62 -12.34
CA ASP A 321 14.53 8.38 -11.19
C ASP A 321 14.08 9.20 -9.97
N PHE A 322 14.29 8.63 -8.78
CA PHE A 322 13.79 9.24 -7.55
C PHE A 322 14.33 10.65 -7.30
N THR A 323 15.55 10.96 -7.77
CA THR A 323 16.12 12.31 -7.70
C THR A 323 15.31 13.34 -8.49
N GLU A 324 14.78 12.97 -9.66
CA GLU A 324 13.93 13.86 -10.45
C GLU A 324 12.53 14.00 -9.83
N ILE A 325 11.99 12.91 -9.26
CA ILE A 325 10.74 12.94 -8.50
C ILE A 325 10.89 13.85 -7.28
N ALA A 326 12.02 13.77 -6.57
CA ALA A 326 12.33 14.60 -5.42
C ALA A 326 12.36 16.09 -5.79
N VAL A 327 13.03 16.45 -6.89
CA VAL A 327 13.03 17.83 -7.41
C VAL A 327 11.60 18.33 -7.66
N GLN A 328 10.73 17.52 -8.29
CA GLN A 328 9.34 17.91 -8.53
C GLN A 328 8.55 18.16 -7.23
N LEU A 329 8.80 17.38 -6.17
CA LEU A 329 8.16 17.55 -4.86
C LEU A 329 8.77 18.72 -4.07
N ASP A 330 10.07 18.95 -4.19
CA ASP A 330 10.76 20.09 -3.58
C ASP A 330 10.26 21.41 -4.20
N ASP A 331 10.00 21.43 -5.50
CA ASP A 331 9.33 22.52 -6.21
C ASP A 331 7.90 22.81 -5.70
N VAL A 332 7.23 21.82 -5.08
CA VAL A 332 5.94 22.03 -4.41
C VAL A 332 6.16 22.64 -3.04
N ALA A 333 7.11 22.14 -2.25
CA ALA A 333 7.47 22.71 -0.96
C ALA A 333 7.93 24.17 -1.07
N ALA A 334 8.68 24.51 -2.13
CA ALA A 334 9.17 25.85 -2.41
C ALA A 334 8.04 26.90 -2.52
N LEU A 335 6.81 26.50 -2.87
CA LEU A 335 5.65 27.42 -2.91
C LEU A 335 5.31 28.04 -1.54
N LEU A 336 5.70 27.37 -0.45
CA LEU A 336 5.46 27.82 0.92
C LEU A 336 6.62 28.66 1.48
N THR A 337 7.70 28.83 0.73
CA THR A 337 8.82 29.67 1.14
C THR A 337 8.48 31.13 0.82
N PRO A 338 8.70 32.09 1.75
CA PRO A 338 8.56 33.50 1.44
C PRO A 338 9.53 33.90 0.31
N ILE A 339 9.10 34.86 -0.52
CA ILE A 339 9.91 35.42 -1.61
C ILE A 339 10.96 36.37 -1.05
#